data_AF-A0A2V9JVW0-F1
#
_entry.id   AF-A0A2V9JVW0-F1
#
_cell.length_a   1.000
_cell.length_b   1.000
_cell.length_c   1.000
_cell.angle_alpha   90.00
_cell.angle_beta   90.00
_cell.angle_gamma   90.00
#
_symmetry.space_group_name_H-M   'P 1'
#
loop_
_entity.id
_entity.type
_entity.pdbx_description
1 polymer ?
#
loop_
_entity_poly.entity_id
_entity_poly.type
_entity_poly.pdbx_seq_one_letter_code
_entity_poly.pdbx_strand_id
1 'polypeptide(L)'
;MEEGKAGDAQADERTRLNNQMWAERTLEWRSRLAIVVAGFLAFSVLSGLAIWLLPFSVPNQITVILHTVIGLGFIGPVGWYLVLHWRRYWRKPVSHIQILGYAGAAVLILSAVSGVILTDQAAVRTKISYGWDAVHILTTFALLVFVVPHVLLIVLRERKAGDLAGNAAVTKAAAQYGKKSLWYAFGGGLLVAVVWLVYLPARLRNEFPADYSFKYGKDRPFAPSLAKTSTG
;
A
#
# COMPACT_ATOMS: atom_id res chain seq x y z
N MET A 1 -13.23 43.48 -41.23
CA MET A 1 -13.01 43.77 -39.79
C MET A 1 -13.76 42.83 -38.85
N GLU A 2 -14.78 42.07 -39.30
CA GLU A 2 -15.50 41.12 -38.42
C GLU A 2 -14.79 39.77 -38.22
N GLU A 3 -14.01 39.29 -39.20
CA GLU A 3 -13.25 38.02 -39.06
C GLU A 3 -12.18 38.06 -37.96
N GLY A 4 -11.58 39.23 -37.69
CA GLY A 4 -10.58 39.38 -36.62
C GLY A 4 -11.17 39.20 -35.21
N LYS A 5 -12.39 39.69 -34.97
CA LYS A 5 -13.04 39.59 -33.66
C LYS A 5 -13.46 38.16 -33.31
N ALA A 6 -13.86 37.37 -34.30
CA ALA A 6 -14.22 35.96 -34.10
C ALA A 6 -12.99 35.09 -33.76
N GLY A 7 -11.83 35.37 -34.40
CA GLY A 7 -10.57 34.70 -34.09
C GLY A 7 -10.07 34.98 -32.67
N ASP A 8 -10.15 36.24 -32.24
CA ASP A 8 -9.72 36.67 -30.90
C ASP A 8 -10.59 36.03 -29.79
N ALA A 9 -11.91 35.97 -29.99
CA ALA A 9 -12.83 35.33 -29.04
C ALA A 9 -12.57 33.82 -28.90
N GLN A 10 -12.29 33.12 -30.01
CA GLN A 10 -11.99 31.70 -29.98
C GLN A 10 -10.63 31.40 -29.32
N ALA A 11 -9.64 32.28 -29.49
CA ALA A 11 -8.34 32.17 -28.84
C ALA A 11 -8.43 32.37 -27.32
N ASP A 12 -9.22 33.34 -26.88
CA ASP A 12 -9.48 33.60 -25.45
C ASP A 12 -10.20 32.41 -24.78
N GLU A 13 -11.22 31.86 -25.44
CA GLU A 13 -11.95 30.69 -24.93
C GLU A 13 -11.04 29.46 -24.78
N ARG A 14 -10.21 29.16 -25.78
CA ARG A 14 -9.24 28.05 -25.68
C ARG A 14 -8.26 28.24 -24.53
N THR A 15 -7.78 29.47 -24.35
CA THR A 15 -6.87 29.81 -23.26
C THR A 15 -7.53 29.60 -21.90
N ARG A 16 -8.77 30.06 -21.75
CA ARG A 16 -9.56 29.86 -20.53
C ARG A 16 -9.79 28.39 -20.21
N LEU A 17 -10.20 27.58 -21.20
CA LEU A 17 -10.43 26.14 -21.03
C LEU A 17 -9.14 25.41 -20.65
N ASN A 18 -8.01 25.76 -21.27
CA ASN A 18 -6.70 25.21 -20.92
C ASN A 18 -6.31 25.55 -19.48
N ASN A 19 -6.50 26.81 -19.06
CA ASN A 19 -6.21 27.24 -17.70
C ASN A 19 -7.07 26.51 -16.66
N GLN A 20 -8.36 26.30 -16.95
CA GLN A 20 -9.26 25.51 -16.10
C GLN A 20 -8.81 24.05 -16.00
N MET A 21 -8.48 23.41 -17.13
CA MET A 21 -7.97 22.03 -17.13
C MET A 21 -6.71 21.87 -16.28
N TRP A 22 -5.75 22.80 -16.40
CA TRP A 22 -4.52 22.74 -15.62
C TRP A 22 -4.73 23.00 -14.12
N ALA A 23 -5.65 23.91 -13.78
CA ALA A 23 -6.04 24.16 -12.40
C ALA A 23 -6.66 22.91 -11.77
N GLU A 24 -7.60 22.25 -12.48
CA GLU A 24 -8.20 21.00 -12.05
C GLU A 24 -7.14 19.92 -11.83
N ARG A 25 -6.26 19.66 -12.81
CA ARG A 25 -5.17 18.68 -12.68
C ARG A 25 -4.25 18.96 -11.50
N THR A 26 -3.93 20.22 -11.26
CA THR A 26 -3.11 20.62 -10.11
C THR A 26 -3.81 20.30 -8.78
N LEU A 27 -5.14 20.46 -8.71
CA LEU A 27 -5.94 20.07 -7.54
C LEU A 27 -5.97 18.56 -7.35
N GLU A 28 -6.00 17.76 -8.42
CA GLU A 28 -5.96 16.28 -8.33
C GLU A 28 -4.68 15.80 -7.64
N TRP A 29 -3.53 16.33 -8.06
CA TRP A 29 -2.23 16.03 -7.44
C TRP A 29 -2.14 16.50 -5.98
N ARG A 30 -2.95 17.47 -5.57
CA ARG A 30 -3.01 17.98 -4.20
C ARG A 30 -4.04 17.27 -3.33
N SER A 31 -4.77 16.28 -3.88
CA SER A 31 -5.78 15.53 -3.14
C SER A 31 -5.17 14.87 -1.91
N ARG A 32 -5.62 15.29 -0.72
CA ARG A 32 -5.15 14.75 0.57
C ARG A 32 -5.44 13.25 0.67
N LEU A 33 -6.64 12.84 0.25
CA LEU A 33 -7.04 11.44 0.27
C LEU A 33 -6.13 10.59 -0.63
N ALA A 34 -5.82 11.06 -1.84
CA ALA A 34 -4.95 10.32 -2.76
C ALA A 34 -3.53 10.16 -2.19
N ILE A 35 -2.98 11.22 -1.60
CA ILE A 35 -1.66 11.21 -0.96
C ILE A 35 -1.62 10.19 0.19
N VAL A 36 -2.63 10.23 1.07
CA VAL A 36 -2.74 9.34 2.23
C VAL A 36 -2.88 7.88 1.77
N VAL A 37 -3.75 7.61 0.79
CA VAL A 37 -3.95 6.27 0.23
C VAL A 37 -2.68 5.76 -0.44
N ALA A 38 -1.99 6.58 -1.25
CA ALA A 38 -0.74 6.16 -1.88
C ALA A 38 0.38 5.89 -0.87
N GLY A 39 0.48 6.69 0.20
CA GLY A 39 1.42 6.44 1.27
C GLY A 39 1.12 5.16 2.05
N PHE A 40 -0.16 4.92 2.36
CA PHE A 40 -0.61 3.66 2.95
C PHE A 40 -0.29 2.46 2.05
N LEU A 41 -0.62 2.51 0.76
CA LEU A 41 -0.33 1.41 -0.18
C LEU A 41 1.17 1.13 -0.27
N ALA A 42 2.01 2.18 -0.28
CA ALA A 42 3.46 2.01 -0.23
C ALA A 42 3.93 1.35 1.08
N PHE A 43 3.41 1.78 2.23
CA PHE A 43 3.66 1.11 3.51
C PHE A 43 3.23 -0.37 3.48
N SER A 44 2.03 -0.67 3.00
CA SER A 44 1.48 -2.03 2.96
C SER A 44 2.31 -2.95 2.07
N VAL A 45 2.76 -2.49 0.90
CA VAL A 45 3.65 -3.27 0.04
C VAL A 45 5.00 -3.51 0.72
N LEU A 46 5.62 -2.48 1.30
CA LEU A 46 6.93 -2.61 1.95
C LEU A 46 6.87 -3.53 3.17
N SER A 47 5.85 -3.36 4.02
CA SER A 47 5.65 -4.21 5.21
C SER A 47 5.27 -5.65 4.82
N GLY A 48 4.43 -5.85 3.80
CA GLY A 48 4.10 -7.19 3.29
C GLY A 48 5.33 -7.92 2.73
N LEU A 49 6.17 -7.23 1.97
CA LEU A 49 7.45 -7.78 1.49
C LEU A 49 8.42 -8.07 2.64
N ALA A 50 8.48 -7.21 3.66
CA ALA A 50 9.29 -7.43 4.84
C ALA A 50 8.84 -8.69 5.60
N ILE A 51 7.53 -8.87 5.80
CA ILE A 51 6.95 -10.06 6.44
C ILE A 51 7.37 -11.34 5.70
N TRP A 52 7.31 -11.31 4.37
CA TRP A 52 7.62 -12.47 3.53
C TRP A 52 9.12 -12.77 3.42
N LEU A 53 9.98 -11.75 3.30
CA LEU A 53 11.41 -11.91 3.01
C LEU A 53 12.30 -11.97 4.26
N LEU A 54 11.91 -11.31 5.34
CA LEU A 54 12.76 -11.21 6.54
C LEU A 54 12.55 -12.41 7.47
N PRO A 55 13.59 -12.85 8.20
CA PRO A 55 13.48 -13.96 9.12
C PRO A 55 12.56 -13.62 10.30
N PHE A 56 12.07 -14.68 10.95
CA PHE A 56 11.31 -14.56 12.18
C PHE A 56 12.12 -13.80 13.24
N SER A 57 11.58 -12.67 13.68
CA SER A 57 12.19 -11.77 14.66
C SER A 57 11.11 -10.92 15.32
N VAL A 58 11.41 -10.32 16.48
CA VAL A 58 10.45 -9.44 17.18
C VAL A 58 9.99 -8.27 16.31
N PRO A 59 10.88 -7.53 15.61
CA PRO A 59 10.44 -6.49 14.68
C PRO A 59 9.49 -7.02 13.61
N ASN A 60 9.76 -8.21 13.05
CA ASN A 60 8.91 -8.75 11.99
C ASN A 60 7.53 -9.17 12.51
N GLN A 61 7.45 -9.72 13.73
CA GLN A 61 6.16 -10.00 14.39
C GLN A 61 5.33 -8.72 14.61
N ILE A 62 5.98 -7.64 15.04
CA ILE A 62 5.34 -6.33 15.20
C ILE A 62 4.87 -5.78 13.84
N THR A 63 5.68 -5.95 12.79
CA THR A 63 5.30 -5.61 11.41
C THR A 63 4.04 -6.36 10.98
N VAL A 64 3.92 -7.67 11.25
CA VAL A 64 2.69 -8.44 10.96
C VAL A 64 1.49 -7.79 11.62
N ILE A 65 1.56 -7.52 12.94
CA ILE A 65 0.44 -6.93 13.69
C ILE A 65 0.05 -5.56 13.11
N LEU A 66 1.02 -4.67 12.90
CA LEU A 66 0.75 -3.33 12.39
C LEU A 66 0.29 -3.33 10.93
N HIS A 67 0.84 -4.19 10.07
CA HIS A 67 0.37 -4.39 8.70
C HIS A 67 -1.10 -4.79 8.69
N THR A 68 -1.49 -5.74 9.55
CA THR A 68 -2.87 -6.19 9.67
C THR A 68 -3.80 -5.09 10.20
N VAL A 69 -3.47 -4.46 11.34
CA VAL A 69 -4.35 -3.44 11.95
C VAL A 69 -4.50 -2.22 11.07
N ILE A 70 -3.40 -1.68 10.54
CA ILE A 70 -3.43 -0.52 9.64
C ILE A 70 -4.13 -0.91 8.34
N GLY A 71 -3.85 -2.11 7.81
CA GLY A 71 -4.50 -2.68 6.63
C GLY A 71 -6.02 -2.65 6.74
N LEU A 72 -6.56 -3.24 7.82
CA LEU A 72 -7.99 -3.24 8.10
C LEU A 72 -8.56 -1.83 8.23
N GLY A 73 -7.88 -0.95 8.98
CA GLY A 73 -8.31 0.43 9.18
C GLY A 73 -8.37 1.24 7.88
N PHE A 74 -7.53 0.92 6.90
CA PHE A 74 -7.46 1.64 5.63
C PHE A 74 -8.33 1.06 4.51
N ILE A 75 -8.99 -0.08 4.69
CA ILE A 75 -9.94 -0.63 3.70
C ILE A 75 -11.01 0.42 3.33
N GLY A 76 -11.60 1.09 4.33
CA GLY A 76 -12.61 2.13 4.13
C GLY A 76 -12.10 3.33 3.31
N PRO A 77 -11.04 4.03 3.76
CA PRO A 77 -10.42 5.13 3.02
C PRO A 77 -9.99 4.76 1.59
N VAL A 78 -9.40 3.59 1.40
CA VAL A 78 -8.99 3.10 0.08
C VAL A 78 -10.20 2.82 -0.80
N GLY A 79 -11.22 2.14 -0.29
CA GLY A 79 -12.47 1.89 -1.02
C GLY A 79 -13.14 3.18 -1.45
N TRP A 80 -13.20 4.18 -0.55
CA TRP A 80 -13.75 5.49 -0.86
C TRP A 80 -12.94 6.21 -1.97
N TYR A 81 -11.61 6.18 -1.88
CA TYR A 81 -10.75 6.71 -2.92
C TYR A 81 -10.99 6.03 -4.27
N LEU A 82 -11.07 4.70 -4.30
CA LEU A 82 -11.33 3.93 -5.53
C LEU A 82 -12.67 4.31 -6.15
N VAL A 83 -13.74 4.46 -5.37
CA VAL A 83 -15.06 4.90 -5.87
C VAL A 83 -14.99 6.30 -6.47
N LEU A 84 -14.36 7.26 -5.79
CA LEU A 84 -14.20 8.62 -6.30
C LEU A 84 -13.36 8.66 -7.58
N HIS A 85 -12.27 7.90 -7.59
CA HIS A 85 -11.37 7.79 -8.73
C HIS A 85 -12.09 7.15 -9.93
N TRP A 86 -12.78 6.02 -9.71
CA TRP A 86 -13.58 5.35 -10.73
C TRP A 86 -14.63 6.29 -11.33
N ARG A 87 -15.47 6.92 -10.49
CA ARG A 87 -16.54 7.82 -10.96
C ARG A 87 -16.03 8.95 -11.83
N ARG A 88 -14.82 9.46 -11.56
CA ARG A 88 -14.20 10.55 -12.33
C ARG A 88 -13.77 10.12 -13.72
N TYR A 89 -13.20 8.93 -13.86
CA TYR A 89 -12.61 8.47 -15.12
C TYR A 89 -13.51 7.53 -15.93
N TRP A 90 -14.62 7.02 -15.38
CA TRP A 90 -15.45 6.02 -16.06
C TRP A 90 -16.06 6.51 -17.39
N ARG A 91 -16.34 7.82 -17.52
CA ARG A 91 -16.89 8.42 -18.75
C ARG A 91 -15.83 8.89 -19.74
N LYS A 92 -14.54 8.77 -19.42
CA LYS A 92 -13.45 9.22 -20.31
C LYS A 92 -13.13 8.12 -21.31
N PRO A 93 -12.74 8.45 -22.56
CA PRO A 93 -12.33 7.45 -23.55
C PRO A 93 -11.23 6.54 -23.00
N VAL A 94 -11.39 5.23 -23.20
CA VAL A 94 -10.48 4.22 -22.65
C VAL A 94 -9.07 4.40 -23.22
N SER A 95 -8.09 4.44 -22.32
CA SER A 95 -6.66 4.51 -22.63
C SER A 95 -5.90 3.38 -21.94
N HIS A 96 -4.70 3.06 -22.42
CA HIS A 96 -3.82 2.07 -21.79
C HIS A 96 -3.54 2.40 -20.31
N ILE A 97 -3.46 3.69 -19.94
CA ILE A 97 -3.31 4.12 -18.54
C ILE A 97 -4.55 3.75 -17.71
N GLN A 98 -5.77 3.93 -18.23
CA GLN A 98 -6.99 3.52 -17.53
C GLN A 98 -7.10 2.00 -17.41
N ILE A 99 -6.68 1.25 -18.43
CA ILE A 99 -6.66 -0.22 -18.38
C ILE A 99 -5.76 -0.68 -17.23
N LEU A 100 -4.55 -0.13 -17.10
CA LEU A 100 -3.67 -0.39 -15.96
C LEU A 100 -4.31 0.00 -14.63
N GLY A 101 -5.04 1.12 -14.58
CA GLY A 101 -5.76 1.57 -13.39
C GLY A 101 -6.87 0.61 -12.96
N TYR A 102 -7.66 0.09 -13.91
CA TYR A 102 -8.71 -0.89 -13.64
C TYR A 102 -8.17 -2.26 -13.24
N ALA A 103 -7.12 -2.73 -13.92
CA ALA A 103 -6.42 -3.94 -13.52
C ALA A 103 -5.83 -3.79 -12.11
N GLY A 104 -5.16 -2.67 -11.83
CA GLY A 104 -4.64 -2.35 -10.49
C GLY A 104 -5.72 -2.30 -9.42
N ALA A 105 -6.87 -1.71 -9.71
CA ALA A 105 -8.00 -1.68 -8.78
C ALA A 105 -8.57 -3.08 -8.49
N ALA A 106 -8.72 -3.92 -9.52
CA ALA A 106 -9.18 -5.30 -9.34
C ALA A 106 -8.20 -6.13 -8.49
N VAL A 107 -6.90 -6.01 -8.76
CA VAL A 107 -5.86 -6.68 -7.97
C VAL A 107 -5.84 -6.15 -6.53
N LEU A 108 -6.01 -4.84 -6.32
CA LEU A 108 -6.08 -4.24 -4.99
C LEU A 108 -7.28 -4.78 -4.19
N ILE A 109 -8.44 -4.92 -4.83
CA ILE A 109 -9.64 -5.50 -4.21
C ILE A 109 -9.36 -6.96 -3.83
N LEU A 110 -8.77 -7.76 -4.72
CA LEU A 110 -8.43 -9.15 -4.43
C LEU A 110 -7.39 -9.29 -3.30
N SER A 111 -6.40 -8.40 -3.26
CA SER A 111 -5.43 -8.30 -2.16
C SER A 111 -6.12 -7.96 -0.83
N ALA A 112 -7.03 -6.99 -0.82
CA ALA A 112 -7.79 -6.64 0.37
C ALA A 112 -8.67 -7.80 0.86
N VAL A 113 -9.40 -8.48 -0.05
CA VAL A 113 -10.25 -9.63 0.29
C VAL A 113 -9.42 -10.77 0.85
N SER A 114 -8.33 -11.15 0.19
CA SER A 114 -7.42 -12.20 0.68
C SER A 114 -6.81 -11.84 2.04
N GLY A 115 -6.43 -10.57 2.26
CA GLY A 115 -5.92 -10.09 3.55
C GLY A 115 -6.94 -10.17 4.68
N VAL A 116 -8.21 -9.82 4.41
CA VAL A 116 -9.31 -9.98 5.39
C VAL A 116 -9.53 -11.46 5.73
N ILE A 117 -9.53 -12.34 4.72
CA ILE A 117 -9.68 -13.78 4.93
C ILE A 117 -8.53 -14.35 5.77
N LEU A 118 -7.28 -13.98 5.46
CA LEU A 118 -6.13 -14.40 6.23
C LEU A 118 -6.18 -13.88 7.67
N THR A 119 -6.66 -12.64 7.85
CA THR A 119 -6.84 -12.05 9.18
C THR A 119 -7.89 -12.81 9.99
N ASP A 120 -9.04 -13.15 9.41
CA ASP A 120 -10.04 -14.01 10.05
C ASP A 120 -9.41 -15.36 10.45
N GLN A 121 -8.76 -16.03 9.51
CA GLN A 121 -8.15 -17.34 9.75
C GLN A 121 -7.09 -17.29 10.87
N ALA A 122 -6.24 -16.26 10.89
CA ALA A 122 -5.22 -16.09 11.91
C ALA A 122 -5.82 -15.74 13.29
N ALA A 123 -6.95 -15.02 13.33
CA ALA A 123 -7.59 -14.61 14.57
C ALA A 123 -8.39 -15.74 15.24
N VAL A 124 -9.07 -16.59 14.44
CA VAL A 124 -10.05 -17.55 14.99
C VAL A 124 -9.75 -19.01 14.69
N ARG A 125 -8.78 -19.33 13.84
CA ARG A 125 -8.50 -20.71 13.41
C ARG A 125 -7.09 -21.15 13.81
N THR A 126 -6.88 -22.46 13.75
CA THR A 126 -5.60 -23.10 14.10
C THR A 126 -4.53 -22.97 13.01
N LYS A 127 -4.93 -22.68 11.76
CA LYS A 127 -4.02 -22.49 10.63
C LYS A 127 -4.65 -21.60 9.55
N ILE A 128 -3.79 -20.91 8.81
CA ILE A 128 -4.15 -20.20 7.59
C ILE A 128 -4.22 -21.16 6.40
N SER A 129 -4.97 -20.76 5.37
CA SER A 129 -5.02 -21.46 4.09
C SER A 129 -3.87 -21.01 3.20
N TYR A 130 -3.02 -21.95 2.78
CA TYR A 130 -1.93 -21.69 1.84
C TYR A 130 -2.41 -21.13 0.50
N GLY A 131 -3.63 -21.45 0.08
CA GLY A 131 -4.21 -20.89 -1.15
C GLY A 131 -4.46 -19.39 -1.03
N TRP A 132 -5.09 -18.96 0.07
CA TRP A 132 -5.34 -17.54 0.33
C TRP A 132 -4.05 -16.76 0.60
N ASP A 133 -3.07 -17.39 1.26
CA ASP A 133 -1.74 -16.85 1.47
C ASP A 133 -1.03 -16.59 0.13
N ALA A 134 -1.01 -17.59 -0.76
CA ALA A 134 -0.46 -17.44 -2.10
C ALA A 134 -1.17 -16.34 -2.90
N VAL A 135 -2.51 -16.26 -2.86
CA VAL A 135 -3.27 -15.18 -3.51
C VAL A 135 -2.83 -13.81 -2.98
N HIS A 136 -2.68 -13.67 -1.67
CA HIS A 136 -2.29 -12.39 -1.06
C HIS A 136 -0.86 -11.97 -1.46
N ILE A 137 0.08 -12.92 -1.49
CA ILE A 137 1.46 -12.69 -1.94
C ILE A 137 1.49 -12.35 -3.44
N LEU A 138 0.85 -13.15 -4.29
CA LEU A 138 0.85 -12.92 -5.75
C LEU A 138 0.17 -11.60 -6.13
N THR A 139 -0.90 -11.22 -5.43
CA THR A 139 -1.56 -9.93 -5.65
C THR A 139 -0.68 -8.75 -5.24
N THR A 140 0.21 -8.90 -4.27
CA THR A 140 1.23 -7.89 -3.93
C THR A 140 2.17 -7.62 -5.10
N PHE A 141 2.66 -8.66 -5.77
CA PHE A 141 3.49 -8.50 -6.97
C PHE A 141 2.69 -7.96 -8.17
N ALA A 142 1.46 -8.42 -8.36
CA ALA A 142 0.60 -7.88 -9.41
C ALA A 142 0.28 -6.39 -9.19
N LEU A 143 0.12 -5.95 -7.93
CA LEU A 143 -0.01 -4.53 -7.60
C LEU A 143 1.19 -3.72 -8.06
N LEU A 144 2.41 -4.22 -7.81
CA LEU A 144 3.63 -3.58 -8.31
C LEU A 144 3.61 -3.49 -9.84
N VAL A 145 3.24 -4.56 -10.53
CA VAL A 145 3.19 -4.62 -12.01
C VAL A 145 2.16 -3.67 -12.62
N PHE A 146 1.00 -3.47 -11.99
CA PHE A 146 -0.06 -2.63 -12.57
C PHE A 146 -0.03 -1.19 -12.04
N VAL A 147 0.11 -1.00 -10.73
CA VAL A 147 -0.01 0.32 -10.09
C VAL A 147 1.24 1.16 -10.29
N VAL A 148 2.45 0.57 -10.22
CA VAL A 148 3.69 1.36 -10.40
C VAL A 148 3.75 1.92 -11.82
N PRO A 149 3.59 1.13 -12.90
CA PRO A 149 3.52 1.70 -14.26
C PRO A 149 2.36 2.65 -14.46
N HIS A 150 1.18 2.39 -13.88
CA HIS A 150 0.03 3.30 -13.97
C HIS A 150 0.40 4.71 -13.45
N VAL A 151 0.97 4.79 -12.24
CA VAL A 151 1.36 6.08 -11.65
C VAL A 151 2.53 6.70 -12.40
N LEU A 152 3.55 5.92 -12.78
CA LEU A 152 4.71 6.43 -13.52
C LEU A 152 4.31 7.02 -14.88
N LEU A 153 3.47 6.33 -15.65
CA LEU A 153 3.01 6.82 -16.95
C LEU A 153 2.20 8.12 -16.81
N ILE A 154 1.38 8.23 -15.75
CA ILE A 154 0.68 9.49 -15.44
C ILE A 154 1.70 10.59 -15.16
N VAL A 155 2.67 10.37 -14.26
CA VAL A 155 3.69 11.38 -13.91
C VAL A 155 4.49 11.81 -15.14
N LEU A 156 4.95 10.86 -15.96
CA LEU A 156 5.73 11.15 -17.17
C LEU A 156 4.91 11.95 -18.19
N ARG A 157 3.65 11.57 -18.41
CA ARG A 157 2.73 12.28 -19.30
C ARG A 157 2.46 13.70 -18.81
N GLU A 158 2.18 13.87 -17.53
CA GLU A 158 1.89 15.18 -16.94
C GLU A 158 3.12 16.10 -16.95
N ARG A 159 4.33 15.56 -16.72
CA ARG A 159 5.58 16.33 -16.85
C ARG A 159 5.77 16.84 -18.28
N LYS A 160 5.74 15.92 -19.25
CA LYS A 160 5.89 16.28 -20.66
C LYS A 160 4.86 17.31 -21.12
N ALA A 161 3.59 17.12 -20.75
CA ALA A 161 2.51 18.03 -21.14
C ALA A 161 2.61 19.40 -20.41
N GLY A 162 3.01 19.39 -19.13
CA GLY A 162 3.24 20.62 -18.36
C GLY A 162 4.41 21.44 -18.90
N ASP A 163 5.52 20.79 -19.26
CA ASP A 163 6.70 21.45 -19.82
C ASP A 163 6.38 22.10 -21.17
N LEU A 164 5.66 21.39 -22.06
CA LEU A 164 5.21 21.93 -23.35
C LEU A 164 4.23 23.10 -23.19
N ALA A 165 3.41 23.08 -22.14
CA ALA A 165 2.43 24.13 -21.85
C ALA A 165 2.98 25.27 -20.96
N GLY A 166 4.25 25.23 -20.56
CA GLY A 166 4.83 26.20 -19.62
C GLY A 166 4.20 26.18 -18.22
N ASN A 167 3.53 25.10 -17.83
CA ASN A 167 2.77 25.02 -16.58
C ASN A 167 3.54 24.28 -15.48
N ALA A 168 4.46 24.98 -14.82
CA ALA A 168 5.26 24.41 -13.72
C ALA A 168 4.43 24.04 -12.47
N ALA A 169 3.18 24.50 -12.36
CA ALA A 169 2.35 24.23 -11.19
C ALA A 169 1.94 22.76 -11.08
N VAL A 170 1.58 22.13 -12.21
CA VAL A 170 1.18 20.72 -12.24
C VAL A 170 2.35 19.79 -11.94
N THR A 171 3.54 20.09 -12.48
CA THR A 171 4.75 19.28 -12.27
C THR A 171 5.24 19.37 -10.83
N LYS A 172 5.21 20.57 -10.24
CA LYS A 172 5.48 20.79 -8.81
C LYS A 172 4.47 20.06 -7.93
N ALA A 173 3.18 20.08 -8.28
CA ALA A 173 2.15 19.38 -7.52
C ALA A 173 2.36 17.86 -7.55
N ALA A 174 2.68 17.28 -8.71
CA ALA A 174 3.00 15.85 -8.84
C ALA A 174 4.24 15.44 -8.02
N ALA A 175 5.29 16.26 -7.99
CA ALA A 175 6.46 16.00 -7.15
C ALA A 175 6.11 16.04 -5.65
N GLN A 176 5.29 17.00 -5.23
CA GLN A 176 4.82 17.11 -3.86
C GLN A 176 3.92 15.95 -3.44
N TYR A 177 3.09 15.44 -4.36
CA TYR A 177 2.32 14.22 -4.16
C TYR A 177 3.24 13.06 -3.79
N GLY A 178 4.24 12.76 -4.63
CA GLY A 178 5.19 11.67 -4.36
C GLY A 178 5.93 11.82 -3.04
N LYS A 179 6.46 13.02 -2.77
CA LYS A 179 7.16 13.33 -1.51
C LYS A 179 6.25 13.11 -0.29
N LYS A 180 5.02 13.59 -0.33
CA LYS A 180 4.08 13.44 0.79
C LYS A 180 3.63 12.00 0.99
N SER A 181 3.37 11.26 -0.09
CA SER A 181 3.05 9.83 -0.01
C SER A 181 4.19 9.04 0.62
N LEU A 182 5.45 9.34 0.25
CA LEU A 182 6.62 8.72 0.90
C LEU A 182 6.73 9.07 2.39
N TRP A 183 6.38 10.30 2.81
CA TRP A 183 6.34 10.65 4.23
C TRP A 183 5.29 9.86 5.01
N TYR A 184 4.12 9.60 4.43
CA TYR A 184 3.13 8.72 5.06
C TYR A 184 3.63 7.29 5.18
N ALA A 185 4.27 6.76 4.14
CA ALA A 185 4.86 5.42 4.17
C ALA A 185 5.96 5.32 5.24
N PHE A 186 6.84 6.32 5.29
CA PHE A 186 7.87 6.45 6.31
C PHE A 186 7.27 6.55 7.71
N GLY A 187 6.18 7.30 7.90
CA GLY A 187 5.46 7.37 9.17
C GLY A 187 4.97 6.01 9.65
N GLY A 188 4.47 5.16 8.74
CA GLY A 188 4.11 3.77 9.06
C GLY A 188 5.32 2.94 9.49
N GLY A 189 6.46 3.05 8.79
CA GLY A 189 7.71 2.38 9.20
C GLY A 189 8.27 2.88 10.53
N LEU A 190 8.18 4.19 10.79
CA LEU A 190 8.56 4.78 12.07
C LEU A 190 7.68 4.27 13.20
N LEU A 191 6.38 4.11 12.97
CA LEU A 191 5.46 3.51 13.95
C LEU A 191 5.89 2.08 14.31
N VAL A 192 6.26 1.26 13.32
CA VAL A 192 6.82 -0.09 13.57
C VAL A 192 8.06 0.01 14.46
N ALA A 193 9.01 0.89 14.13
CA ALA A 193 10.22 1.06 14.91
C ALA A 193 9.94 1.51 16.35
N VAL A 194 9.02 2.47 16.55
CA VAL A 194 8.64 2.95 17.88
C VAL A 194 8.01 1.82 18.70
N VAL A 195 7.03 1.09 18.14
CA VAL A 195 6.37 -0.02 18.83
C VAL A 195 7.38 -1.10 19.19
N TRP A 196 8.34 -1.39 18.30
CA TRP A 196 9.42 -2.32 18.58
C TRP A 196 10.32 -1.88 19.74
N LEU A 197 10.75 -0.62 19.77
CA LEU A 197 11.64 -0.11 20.82
C LEU A 197 11.00 -0.07 22.21
N VAL A 198 9.67 0.09 22.28
CA VAL A 198 8.93 0.09 23.56
C VAL A 198 8.37 -1.28 23.94
N TYR A 199 8.45 -2.26 23.05
CA TYR A 199 7.95 -3.60 23.31
C TYR A 199 8.85 -4.33 24.31
N LEU A 200 8.28 -4.68 25.47
CA LEU A 200 8.94 -5.49 26.48
C LEU A 200 8.50 -6.95 26.29
N PRO A 201 9.39 -7.85 25.82
CA PRO A 201 9.03 -9.24 25.63
C PRO A 201 8.67 -9.89 26.98
N ALA A 202 7.64 -10.73 26.97
CA ALA A 202 7.30 -11.53 28.13
C ALA A 202 8.52 -12.38 28.54
N ARG A 203 8.85 -12.37 29.83
CA ARG A 203 9.91 -13.22 30.37
C ARG A 203 9.40 -14.66 30.38
N LEU A 204 9.92 -15.49 29.48
CA LEU A 204 9.70 -16.92 29.53
C LEU A 204 10.40 -17.48 30.77
N ARG A 205 9.66 -18.20 31.62
CA ARG A 205 10.25 -19.00 32.70
C ARG A 205 10.75 -20.29 32.08
N ASN A 206 12.03 -20.33 31.71
CA ASN A 206 12.69 -21.51 31.14
C ASN A 206 13.05 -22.54 32.23
N GLU A 207 12.13 -22.77 33.16
CA GLU A 207 12.28 -23.70 34.27
C GLU A 207 11.14 -24.71 34.17
N PHE A 208 11.48 -26.00 34.23
CA PHE A 208 10.47 -27.04 34.33
C PHE A 208 9.80 -26.98 35.70
N PRO A 209 8.48 -27.23 35.79
CA PRO A 209 7.82 -27.48 37.07
C PRO A 209 8.54 -28.56 37.88
N ALA A 210 8.48 -28.48 39.21
CA ALA A 210 9.17 -29.44 40.09
C ALA A 210 8.67 -30.88 39.90
N ASP A 211 7.44 -31.04 39.41
CA ASP A 211 6.77 -32.30 39.11
C ASP A 211 6.90 -32.73 37.63
N TYR A 212 7.74 -32.05 36.83
CA TYR A 212 7.94 -32.40 35.42
C TYR A 212 8.55 -33.80 35.25
N SER A 213 7.94 -34.62 34.40
CA SER A 213 8.39 -35.98 34.14
C SER A 213 9.51 -36.04 33.11
N PHE A 214 10.72 -36.34 33.55
CA PHE A 214 11.87 -36.62 32.69
C PHE A 214 11.92 -38.10 32.27
N LYS A 215 10.82 -38.64 31.74
CA LYS A 215 10.68 -40.07 31.38
C LYS A 215 11.80 -40.57 30.46
N TYR A 216 12.38 -39.70 29.65
CA TYR A 216 13.44 -40.01 28.68
C TYR A 216 14.80 -39.42 29.05
N GLY A 217 14.97 -38.95 30.29
CA GLY A 217 16.17 -38.29 30.79
C GLY A 217 16.09 -36.77 30.81
N LYS A 218 16.93 -36.13 31.65
CA LYS A 218 16.99 -34.67 31.83
C LYS A 218 17.47 -33.93 30.59
N ASP A 219 18.35 -34.57 29.81
CA ASP A 219 18.91 -34.02 28.56
C ASP A 219 17.98 -34.23 27.36
N ARG A 220 16.81 -34.84 27.57
CA ARG A 220 15.80 -35.10 26.53
C ARG A 220 14.39 -34.85 27.05
N PRO A 221 14.11 -33.66 27.61
CA PRO A 221 12.86 -33.41 28.32
C PRO A 221 11.62 -33.49 27.42
N PHE A 222 11.79 -33.42 26.10
CA PHE A 222 10.69 -33.45 25.12
C PHE A 222 10.64 -34.71 24.26
N ALA A 223 11.48 -35.72 24.50
CA ALA A 223 11.40 -36.97 23.73
C ALA A 223 10.03 -37.64 23.88
N PRO A 224 9.52 -38.35 22.85
CA PRO A 224 10.16 -38.70 21.59
C PRO A 224 10.13 -37.60 20.52
N SER A 225 9.65 -36.38 20.84
CA SER A 225 9.76 -35.27 19.89
C SER A 225 11.24 -34.95 19.62
N LEU A 226 11.53 -34.42 18.43
CA LEU A 226 12.85 -33.94 18.04
C LEU A 226 13.16 -32.55 18.60
N ALA A 227 12.30 -32.01 19.49
CA ALA A 227 12.53 -30.72 20.11
C ALA A 227 13.71 -30.81 21.10
N LYS A 228 14.64 -29.87 20.95
CA LYS A 228 15.85 -29.75 21.76
C LYS A 228 15.84 -28.43 22.52
N THR A 229 16.50 -28.41 23.68
CA THR A 229 16.79 -27.14 24.36
C THR A 229 18.06 -26.52 23.78
N SER A 230 18.36 -25.25 24.11
CA SER A 230 19.64 -24.63 23.71
C SER A 230 20.87 -25.35 24.27
N THR A 231 20.70 -26.22 25.26
CA THR A 231 21.75 -27.06 25.86
C THR A 231 21.74 -28.50 25.35
N GLY A 232 20.86 -28.85 24.40
CA GLY A 232 20.57 -30.24 24.00
C GLY A 232 19.19 -30.64 24.49
#